data_AF-A0A0F0HBG3-F1
#
_entry.id   AF-A0A0F0HBG3-F1
#
_cell.length_a   1.000
_cell.length_b   1.000
_cell.length_c   1.000
_cell.angle_alpha   90.00
_cell.angle_beta   90.00
_cell.angle_gamma   90.00
#
_symmetry.space_group_name_H-M   'P 1'
#
loop_
_entity.id
_entity.type
_entity.pdbx_description
1 polymer ?
#
loop_
_entity_poly.entity_id
_entity_poly.type
_entity_poly.pdbx_seq_one_letter_code
_entity_poly.pdbx_strand_id
1 'polypeptide(L)'
;MYGNPDELDRIAAEIEKRADGVRDRAKKLDDDARKMEWHSVAAERCRETVGGDMRQLEKAADGLAEAAALLRRHAQEVRELIAMIKNVSEAVVGWFASAIDRFERALDAFNQAARDFANGVADVLGFGGSQPPSPPQPPWTGRKWGPDNLPPAGDKAWLEAGEYLRAQGVPA
;
A
#
# COMPACT_ATOMS: atom_id res chain seq x y z
N MET A 1 -3.14 11.27 -6.22
CA MET A 1 -4.08 10.13 -6.12
C MET A 1 -3.35 8.94 -6.73
N TYR A 2 -2.93 7.96 -5.92
CA TYR A 2 -2.22 6.77 -6.43
C TYR A 2 -3.15 6.00 -7.38
N GLY A 3 -2.62 5.58 -8.54
CA GLY A 3 -3.38 4.76 -9.48
C GLY A 3 -3.88 3.50 -8.78
N ASN A 4 -5.19 3.26 -8.85
CA ASN A 4 -5.80 2.11 -8.21
C ASN A 4 -5.19 0.83 -8.81
N PRO A 5 -4.54 -0.05 -8.02
CA PRO A 5 -3.93 -1.28 -8.54
C PRO A 5 -4.94 -2.17 -9.25
N ASP A 6 -6.22 -2.11 -8.87
CA ASP A 6 -7.28 -2.87 -9.55
C ASP A 6 -7.61 -2.29 -10.94
N GLU A 7 -7.43 -0.99 -11.14
CA GLU A 7 -7.55 -0.39 -12.47
C GLU A 7 -6.37 -0.79 -13.38
N LEU A 8 -5.16 -0.91 -12.82
CA LEU A 8 -3.98 -1.39 -13.54
C LEU A 8 -4.17 -2.85 -13.97
N ASP A 9 -4.68 -3.71 -13.08
CA ASP A 9 -5.02 -5.10 -13.41
C ASP A 9 -6.12 -5.20 -14.47
N ARG A 10 -7.14 -4.34 -14.38
CA ARG A 10 -8.21 -4.27 -15.39
C ARG A 10 -7.67 -3.91 -16.76
N ILE A 11 -6.80 -2.90 -16.84
CA ILE A 11 -6.17 -2.46 -18.09
C ILE A 11 -5.24 -3.56 -18.64
N ALA A 12 -4.45 -4.21 -17.78
CA ALA A 12 -3.59 -5.33 -18.17
C ALA A 12 -4.41 -6.49 -18.77
N ALA A 13 -5.53 -6.86 -18.13
CA ALA A 13 -6.44 -7.90 -18.66
C ALA A 13 -7.06 -7.52 -20.01
N GLU A 14 -7.40 -6.24 -20.21
CA GLU A 14 -7.91 -5.76 -21.49
C GLU A 14 -6.84 -5.82 -22.60
N ILE A 15 -5.59 -5.50 -22.26
CA ILE A 15 -4.45 -5.57 -23.19
C ILE A 15 -4.18 -7.02 -23.60
N GLU A 16 -4.21 -7.97 -22.66
CA GLU A 16 -4.05 -9.39 -23.00
C GLU A 16 -5.16 -9.90 -23.90
N LYS A 17 -6.41 -9.56 -23.60
CA LYS A 17 -7.54 -9.94 -24.46
C LYS A 17 -7.38 -9.41 -25.88
N ARG A 18 -6.81 -8.21 -26.04
CA ARG A 18 -6.49 -7.63 -27.35
C ARG A 18 -5.33 -8.38 -28.02
N ALA A 19 -4.29 -8.76 -27.27
CA ALA A 19 -3.17 -9.56 -27.77
C ALA A 19 -3.64 -10.92 -28.30
N ASP A 20 -4.49 -11.62 -27.54
CA ASP A 20 -5.06 -12.90 -27.96
C ASP A 20 -5.93 -12.73 -29.22
N GLY A 21 -6.74 -11.67 -29.29
CA GLY A 21 -7.50 -11.34 -30.49
C GLY A 21 -6.62 -11.04 -31.72
N VAL A 22 -5.40 -10.53 -31.53
CA VAL A 22 -4.43 -10.35 -32.62
C VAL A 22 -3.87 -11.70 -33.06
N ARG A 23 -3.52 -12.59 -32.13
CA ARG A 23 -3.04 -13.95 -32.44
C ARG A 23 -4.07 -14.78 -33.18
N ASP A 24 -5.32 -14.75 -32.73
CA ASP A 24 -6.43 -15.47 -33.36
C ASP A 24 -6.65 -15.00 -34.80
N ARG A 25 -6.59 -13.67 -35.04
CA ARG A 25 -6.70 -13.10 -36.39
C ARG A 25 -5.51 -13.48 -37.27
N ALA A 26 -4.29 -13.44 -36.73
CA ALA A 26 -3.09 -13.84 -37.46
C ALA A 26 -3.17 -15.31 -37.91
N LYS A 27 -3.55 -16.21 -36.98
CA LYS A 27 -3.74 -17.62 -37.26
C LYS A 27 -4.85 -17.86 -38.29
N LYS A 28 -5.99 -17.17 -38.15
CA LYS A 28 -7.09 -17.27 -39.11
C LYS A 28 -6.65 -16.87 -40.52
N LEU A 29 -5.88 -15.78 -40.65
CA LEU A 29 -5.37 -15.30 -41.93
C LEU A 29 -4.46 -16.35 -42.60
N ASP A 30 -3.54 -16.95 -41.84
CA ASP A 30 -2.66 -18.02 -42.33
C ASP A 30 -3.45 -19.29 -42.72
N ASP A 31 -4.40 -19.72 -41.87
CA ASP A 31 -5.27 -20.85 -42.16
C ASP A 31 -6.10 -20.64 -43.44
N ASP A 32 -6.67 -19.44 -43.61
CA ASP A 32 -7.46 -19.09 -44.79
C ASP A 32 -6.57 -19.05 -46.04
N ALA A 33 -5.33 -18.56 -45.94
CA ALA A 33 -4.36 -18.57 -47.04
C ALA A 33 -3.88 -19.99 -47.44
N ARG A 34 -3.74 -20.89 -46.47
CA ARG A 34 -3.40 -22.30 -46.72
C ARG A 34 -4.53 -23.08 -47.37
N LYS A 35 -5.78 -22.77 -47.02
CA LYS A 35 -6.98 -23.41 -47.59
C LYS A 35 -7.31 -22.94 -49.01
N MET A 36 -6.63 -21.91 -49.53
CA MET A 36 -6.86 -21.46 -50.90
C MET A 36 -6.49 -22.54 -51.91
N GLU A 37 -7.48 -23.05 -52.63
CA GLU A 37 -7.33 -24.03 -53.73
C GLU A 37 -6.71 -23.43 -55.00
N TRP A 38 -6.46 -22.12 -55.02
CA TRP A 38 -5.81 -21.45 -56.12
C TRP A 38 -4.30 -21.76 -56.15
N HIS A 39 -3.84 -22.34 -57.26
CA HIS A 39 -2.45 -22.71 -57.49
C HIS A 39 -1.87 -21.85 -58.62
N SER A 40 -1.03 -20.88 -58.27
CA SER A 40 -0.26 -20.05 -59.21
C SER A 40 0.92 -19.39 -58.49
N VAL A 41 1.87 -18.83 -59.25
CA VAL A 41 2.98 -18.02 -58.70
C VAL A 41 2.46 -16.83 -57.88
N ALA A 42 1.32 -16.26 -58.28
CA ALA A 42 0.68 -15.19 -57.52
C ALA A 42 0.07 -15.69 -56.19
N ALA A 43 -0.45 -16.91 -56.16
CA ALA A 43 -0.96 -17.54 -54.94
C ALA A 43 0.17 -17.89 -53.96
N GLU A 44 1.31 -18.36 -54.46
CA GLU A 44 2.51 -18.59 -53.64
C GLU A 44 3.04 -17.29 -53.01
N ARG A 45 3.15 -16.22 -53.80
CA ARG A 45 3.52 -14.90 -53.25
C ARG A 45 2.51 -14.39 -52.23
N CYS A 46 1.22 -14.60 -52.45
CA CYS A 46 0.18 -14.22 -51.50
C CYS A 46 0.36 -14.97 -50.16
N ARG A 47 0.57 -16.30 -50.20
CA ARG A 47 0.85 -17.11 -49.00
C ARG A 47 2.12 -16.66 -48.28
N GLU A 48 3.17 -16.31 -49.03
CA GLU A 48 4.41 -15.80 -48.45
C GLU A 48 4.21 -14.44 -47.74
N THR A 49 3.47 -13.52 -48.37
CA THR A 49 3.11 -12.23 -47.76
C THR A 49 2.26 -12.43 -46.50
N VAL A 50 1.23 -13.27 -46.55
CA VAL A 50 0.39 -13.59 -45.39
C VAL A 50 1.21 -14.20 -44.26
N GLY A 51 2.15 -15.10 -44.57
CA GLY A 51 3.06 -15.64 -43.56
C GLY A 51 3.99 -14.57 -42.97
N GLY A 52 4.37 -13.56 -43.75
CA GLY A 52 5.07 -12.37 -43.27
C GLY A 52 4.23 -11.52 -42.32
N ASP A 53 2.99 -11.23 -42.70
CA ASP A 53 2.05 -10.43 -41.91
C ASP A 53 1.67 -11.14 -40.60
N MET A 54 1.48 -12.46 -40.64
CA MET A 54 1.24 -13.28 -39.45
C MET A 54 2.36 -13.10 -38.43
N ARG A 55 3.63 -13.20 -38.84
CA ARG A 55 4.78 -13.00 -37.96
C ARG A 55 4.84 -11.58 -37.36
N GLN A 56 4.43 -10.56 -38.12
CA GLN A 56 4.38 -9.20 -37.60
C GLN A 56 3.28 -9.03 -36.55
N LEU A 57 2.11 -9.62 -36.79
CA LEU A 57 0.99 -9.60 -35.85
C LEU A 57 1.32 -10.37 -34.57
N GLU A 58 1.99 -11.53 -34.66
CA GLU A 58 2.48 -12.28 -33.50
C GLU A 58 3.44 -11.43 -32.66
N LYS A 59 4.42 -10.78 -33.30
CA LYS A 59 5.36 -9.89 -32.61
C LYS A 59 4.66 -8.72 -31.90
N ALA A 60 3.62 -8.16 -32.52
CA ALA A 60 2.81 -7.11 -31.90
C ALA A 60 2.02 -7.63 -30.69
N ALA A 61 1.45 -8.85 -30.80
CA ALA A 61 0.75 -9.49 -29.68
C ALA A 61 1.70 -9.79 -28.51
N ASP A 62 2.94 -10.20 -28.78
CA ASP A 62 3.94 -10.42 -27.74
C ASP A 62 4.33 -9.12 -27.02
N GLY A 63 4.48 -8.01 -27.75
CA GLY A 63 4.70 -6.70 -27.14
C GLY A 63 3.54 -6.24 -26.25
N LEU A 64 2.29 -6.52 -26.64
CA LEU A 64 1.12 -6.25 -25.80
C LEU A 64 1.11 -7.12 -24.54
N ALA A 65 1.46 -8.41 -24.66
CA ALA A 65 1.55 -9.31 -23.51
C ALA A 65 2.65 -8.87 -22.53
N GLU A 66 3.81 -8.41 -23.03
CA GLU A 66 4.89 -7.87 -22.21
C GLU A 66 4.46 -6.60 -21.46
N ALA A 67 3.76 -5.69 -22.15
CA ALA A 67 3.21 -4.48 -21.52
C ALA A 67 2.20 -4.81 -20.41
N ALA A 68 1.32 -5.78 -20.63
CA ALA A 68 0.39 -6.25 -19.61
C ALA A 68 1.12 -6.86 -18.41
N ALA A 69 2.18 -7.65 -18.64
CA ALA A 69 3.01 -8.20 -17.57
C ALA A 69 3.72 -7.11 -16.75
N LEU A 70 4.22 -6.04 -17.40
CA LEU A 70 4.79 -4.88 -16.72
C LEU A 70 3.76 -4.16 -15.85
N LEU A 71 2.54 -3.95 -16.35
CA LEU A 71 1.46 -3.32 -15.59
C LEU A 71 1.08 -4.13 -14.34
N ARG A 72 1.03 -5.46 -14.44
CA ARG A 72 0.76 -6.32 -13.27
C ARG A 72 1.87 -6.27 -12.23
N ARG A 73 3.14 -6.27 -12.65
CA ARG A 73 4.27 -6.09 -11.73
C ARG A 73 4.13 -4.77 -10.99
N HIS A 74 3.79 -3.70 -11.70
CA HIS A 74 3.60 -2.40 -11.07
C HIS A 74 2.38 -2.36 -10.14
N ALA A 75 1.27 -3.00 -10.52
CA ALA A 75 0.10 -3.14 -9.64
C ALA A 75 0.44 -3.89 -8.34
N GLN A 76 1.28 -4.92 -8.45
CA GLN A 76 1.78 -5.68 -7.30
C GLN A 76 2.68 -4.83 -6.39
N GLU A 77 3.62 -4.07 -6.96
CA GLU A 77 4.45 -3.12 -6.20
C GLU A 77 3.60 -2.09 -5.45
N VAL A 78 2.56 -1.56 -6.11
CA VAL A 78 1.62 -0.61 -5.48
C VAL A 78 0.83 -1.28 -4.35
N ARG A 79 0.37 -2.53 -4.52
CA ARG A 79 -0.31 -3.28 -3.45
C ARG A 79 0.59 -3.53 -2.25
N GLU A 80 1.84 -3.90 -2.49
CA GLU A 80 2.83 -4.13 -1.43
C GLU A 80 3.12 -2.86 -0.64
N LEU A 81 3.25 -1.73 -1.34
CA LEU A 81 3.41 -0.42 -0.71
C LEU A 81 2.19 -0.04 0.14
N ILE A 82 0.97 -0.23 -0.38
CA ILE A 82 -0.27 0.03 0.36
C ILE A 82 -0.38 -0.88 1.58
N ALA A 83 -0.05 -2.16 1.46
CA ALA A 83 -0.06 -3.10 2.57
C ALA A 83 0.96 -2.72 3.65
N MET A 84 2.16 -2.28 3.25
CA MET A 84 3.17 -1.78 4.17
C MET A 84 2.68 -0.54 4.92
N ILE A 85 2.13 0.45 4.21
CA ILE A 85 1.53 1.65 4.82
C ILE A 85 0.42 1.28 5.80
N LYS A 86 -0.45 0.34 5.42
CA LYS A 86 -1.53 -0.15 6.29
C LYS A 86 -0.99 -0.78 7.57
N ASN A 87 -0.04 -1.71 7.45
CA ASN A 87 0.58 -2.38 8.61
C ASN A 87 1.24 -1.37 9.56
N VAL A 88 2.01 -0.42 9.03
CA VAL A 88 2.63 0.64 9.82
C VAL A 88 1.56 1.49 10.51
N SER A 89 0.50 1.87 9.79
CA SER A 89 -0.58 2.67 10.36
C SER A 89 -1.32 1.96 11.50
N GLU A 90 -1.63 0.66 11.35
CA GLU A 90 -2.31 -0.13 12.36
C GLU A 90 -1.42 -0.34 13.60
N ALA A 91 -0.13 -0.61 13.41
CA ALA A 91 0.84 -0.75 14.49
C ALA A 91 0.99 0.55 15.29
N VAL A 92 1.14 1.68 14.60
CA VAL A 92 1.28 3.00 15.24
C VAL A 92 0.00 3.41 15.96
N VAL A 93 -1.17 3.29 15.33
CA VAL A 93 -2.46 3.62 15.96
C VAL A 93 -2.74 2.71 17.16
N GLY A 94 -2.46 1.41 17.05
CA GLY A 94 -2.60 0.46 18.16
C GLY A 94 -1.66 0.76 19.33
N TRP A 95 -0.42 1.18 19.04
CA TRP A 95 0.50 1.64 20.08
C TRP A 95 0.00 2.92 20.75
N PHE A 96 -0.49 3.91 19.99
CA PHE A 96 -1.02 5.15 20.57
C PHE A 96 -2.23 4.87 21.47
N ALA A 97 -3.19 4.04 21.03
CA ALA A 97 -4.32 3.63 21.86
C ALA A 97 -3.84 2.99 23.17
N SER A 98 -2.89 2.04 23.08
CA SER A 98 -2.32 1.38 24.26
C SER A 98 -1.51 2.33 25.17
N ALA A 99 -0.91 3.38 24.61
CA ALA A 99 -0.16 4.39 25.34
C ALA A 99 -1.11 5.37 26.04
N ILE A 100 -2.22 5.74 25.40
CA ILE A 100 -3.30 6.56 25.98
C ILE A 100 -3.92 5.82 27.16
N ASP A 101 -4.33 4.56 27.01
CA ASP A 101 -4.91 3.78 28.11
C ASP A 101 -3.98 3.62 29.32
N ARG A 102 -2.67 3.50 29.07
CA ARG A 102 -1.67 3.44 30.14
C ARG A 102 -1.49 4.78 30.83
N PHE A 103 -1.54 5.86 30.07
CA PHE A 103 -1.43 7.20 30.58
C PHE A 103 -2.66 7.60 31.43
N GLU A 104 -3.87 7.29 30.96
CA GLU A 104 -5.11 7.50 31.72
C GLU A 104 -5.09 6.75 33.06
N ARG A 105 -4.69 5.48 33.05
CA ARG A 105 -4.49 4.71 34.29
C ARG A 105 -3.46 5.32 35.23
N ALA A 106 -2.37 5.88 34.70
CA ALA A 106 -1.36 6.56 35.49
C ALA A 106 -1.89 7.89 36.08
N LEU A 107 -2.69 8.63 35.31
CA LEU A 107 -3.38 9.84 35.78
C LEU A 107 -4.41 9.52 36.87
N ASP A 108 -5.18 8.45 36.72
CA ASP A 108 -6.15 8.03 37.74
C ASP A 108 -5.47 7.61 39.03
N ALA A 109 -4.38 6.83 38.95
CA ALA A 109 -3.57 6.45 40.10
C ALA A 109 -2.94 7.68 40.78
N PHE A 110 -2.45 8.64 39.99
CA PHE A 110 -1.94 9.90 40.48
C PHE A 110 -3.03 10.72 41.19
N ASN A 111 -4.21 10.85 40.59
CA ASN A 111 -5.35 11.56 41.17
C ASN A 111 -5.83 10.93 42.46
N GLN A 112 -5.83 9.60 42.55
CA GLN A 112 -6.12 8.86 43.78
C GLN A 112 -5.07 9.16 44.86
N ALA A 113 -3.77 9.04 44.53
CA ALA A 113 -2.69 9.33 45.48
C ALA A 113 -2.69 10.79 45.96
N ALA A 114 -2.99 11.75 45.07
CA ALA A 114 -3.11 13.16 45.43
C ALA A 114 -4.31 13.43 46.34
N ARG A 115 -5.46 12.75 46.11
CA ARG A 115 -6.63 12.82 47.00
C ARG A 115 -6.34 12.18 48.37
N ASP A 116 -5.66 11.04 48.40
CA ASP A 116 -5.27 10.38 49.65
C ASP A 116 -4.28 11.22 50.45
N PHE A 117 -3.34 11.90 49.78
CA PHE A 117 -2.45 12.88 50.40
C PHE A 117 -3.21 14.09 50.95
N ALA A 118 -4.15 14.64 50.18
CA ALA A 118 -4.99 15.76 50.63
C ALA A 118 -5.86 15.39 51.83
N ASN A 119 -6.38 14.15 51.87
CA ASN A 119 -7.17 13.63 52.98
C ASN A 119 -6.29 13.27 54.20
N GLY A 120 -5.07 12.77 54.00
CA GLY A 120 -4.13 12.39 55.07
C GLY A 120 -3.42 13.56 55.74
N VAL A 121 -3.19 14.68 55.02
CA VAL A 121 -2.66 15.93 55.60
C VAL A 121 -3.69 16.63 56.52
N ALA A 122 -4.99 16.33 56.37
CA ALA A 122 -6.01 16.82 57.29
C ALA A 122 -5.94 16.18 58.70
N ASP A 123 -5.34 14.99 58.84
CA ASP A 123 -5.28 14.25 60.11
C ASP A 123 -3.94 14.43 60.89
N VAL A 124 -2.88 14.95 60.28
CA VAL A 124 -1.54 15.05 60.92
C VAL A 124 -0.78 16.31 60.48
N LEU A 125 -0.66 17.31 61.35
CA LEU A 125 0.16 18.51 61.10
C LEU A 125 1.66 18.25 61.39
N GLY A 126 2.54 18.64 60.46
CA GLY A 126 3.92 19.06 60.77
C GLY A 126 5.07 18.42 59.96
N PHE A 127 5.74 19.26 59.14
CA PHE A 127 7.05 19.13 58.45
C PHE A 127 7.12 18.46 57.06
N GLY A 128 7.69 19.21 56.11
CA GLY A 128 8.64 18.65 55.13
C GLY A 128 8.28 18.72 53.64
N GLY A 129 8.13 19.94 53.09
CA GLY A 129 8.40 20.25 51.67
C GLY A 129 7.95 19.22 50.61
N SER A 130 6.66 19.04 50.41
CA SER A 130 6.15 18.26 49.28
C SER A 130 5.48 19.20 48.29
N GLN A 131 6.24 19.69 47.32
CA GLN A 131 5.67 20.21 46.09
C GLN A 131 4.71 19.13 45.58
N PRO A 132 3.42 19.45 45.28
CA PRO A 132 2.49 18.45 44.79
C PRO A 132 3.14 17.71 43.63
N PRO A 133 3.06 16.37 43.58
CA PRO A 133 3.66 15.63 42.51
C PRO A 133 3.11 16.20 41.20
N SER A 134 3.97 16.45 40.21
CA SER A 134 3.50 17.00 38.94
C SER A 134 2.75 15.91 38.18
N PRO A 135 1.64 16.24 37.49
CA PRO A 135 0.91 15.24 36.73
C PRO A 135 1.85 14.61 35.69
N PRO A 136 1.79 13.28 35.51
CA PRO A 136 2.57 12.63 34.46
C PRO A 136 2.26 13.29 33.13
N GLN A 137 3.28 13.47 32.29
CA GLN A 137 3.13 14.00 30.94
C GLN A 137 2.90 12.84 29.96
N PRO A 138 2.08 13.04 28.91
CA PRO A 138 1.92 12.03 27.88
C PRO A 138 3.28 11.66 27.25
N PRO A 139 3.56 10.38 26.98
CA PRO A 139 4.86 9.95 26.46
C PRO A 139 5.16 10.44 25.04
N TRP A 140 4.17 11.02 24.36
CA TRP A 140 4.29 11.62 23.03
C TRP A 140 4.39 13.16 23.02
N THR A 141 4.41 13.80 24.19
CA THR A 141 4.59 15.25 24.29
C THR A 141 5.94 15.68 23.71
N GLY A 142 5.92 16.68 22.81
CA GLY A 142 7.12 17.22 22.17
C GLY A 142 7.67 16.41 20.99
N ARG A 143 6.98 15.33 20.57
CA ARG A 143 7.36 14.57 19.36
C ARG A 143 6.79 15.22 18.09
N LYS A 144 7.46 15.00 16.95
CA LYS A 144 6.99 15.44 15.63
C LYS A 144 5.63 14.83 15.26
N TRP A 145 5.45 13.56 15.63
CA TRP A 145 4.24 12.79 15.36
C TRP A 145 3.56 12.43 16.69
N GLY A 146 2.28 12.79 16.80
CA GLY A 146 1.39 12.53 17.93
C GLY A 146 -0.01 12.16 17.43
N PRO A 147 -0.92 11.73 18.31
CA PRO A 147 -2.22 11.16 17.92
C PRO A 147 -3.07 12.14 17.09
N ASP A 148 -2.95 13.44 17.34
CA ASP A 148 -3.73 14.49 16.65
C ASP A 148 -3.09 15.00 15.35
N ASN A 149 -1.87 14.55 15.03
CA ASN A 149 -1.11 15.02 13.86
C ASN A 149 -0.62 13.84 12.99
N LEU A 150 -1.33 12.71 13.02
CA LEU A 150 -0.98 11.56 12.19
C LEU A 150 -1.31 11.81 10.71
N PRO A 151 -0.52 11.25 9.78
CA PRO A 151 -0.82 11.36 8.36
C PRO A 151 -2.19 10.76 8.00
N PRO A 152 -2.90 11.30 6.99
CA PRO A 152 -4.14 10.70 6.52
C PRO A 152 -3.91 9.25 6.06
N ALA A 153 -4.93 8.40 6.26
CA ALA A 153 -4.84 6.98 5.96
C ALA A 153 -4.47 6.74 4.48
N GLY A 154 -3.49 5.86 4.24
CA GLY A 154 -3.02 5.51 2.89
C GLY A 154 -2.01 6.47 2.26
N ASP A 155 -1.55 7.50 2.98
CA ASP A 155 -0.49 8.39 2.52
C ASP A 155 0.91 7.78 2.69
N LYS A 156 1.84 8.06 1.76
CA LYS A 156 3.26 7.69 1.88
C LYS A 156 3.94 8.32 3.09
N ALA A 157 3.42 9.44 3.61
CA ALA A 157 3.89 10.04 4.85
C ALA A 157 3.83 9.07 6.05
N TRP A 158 3.04 7.99 5.98
CA TRP A 158 3.07 6.90 6.97
C TRP A 158 4.40 6.15 7.03
N LEU A 159 5.13 6.04 5.92
CA LEU A 159 6.45 5.39 5.91
C LEU A 159 7.46 6.22 6.70
N GLU A 160 7.49 7.54 6.47
CA GLU A 160 8.35 8.47 7.23
C GLU A 160 7.94 8.56 8.70
N ALA A 161 6.64 8.56 8.99
CA ALA A 161 6.12 8.56 10.35
C ALA A 161 6.49 7.25 11.08
N GLY A 162 6.34 6.11 10.40
CA GLY A 162 6.74 4.80 10.90
C GLY A 162 8.23 4.71 11.22
N GLU A 163 9.10 5.16 10.31
CA GLU A 163 10.55 5.18 10.55
C GLU A 163 10.93 6.06 11.75
N TYR A 164 10.35 7.26 11.83
CA TYR A 164 10.57 8.16 12.97
C TYR A 164 10.12 7.55 14.30
N LEU A 165 8.94 6.92 14.32
CA LEU A 165 8.39 6.30 15.51
C LEU A 165 9.17 5.03 15.90
N ARG A 166 9.64 4.24 14.92
CA ARG A 166 10.53 3.09 15.13
C ARG A 166 11.85 3.51 15.78
N ALA A 167 12.44 4.61 15.31
CA ALA A 167 13.64 5.20 15.93
C ALA A 167 13.41 5.64 17.39
N GLN A 168 12.16 5.83 17.81
CA GLN A 168 11.76 6.18 19.17
C GLN A 168 11.19 5.00 19.98
N GLY A 169 11.37 3.76 19.50
CA GLY A 169 10.97 2.54 20.21
C GLY A 169 9.48 2.18 20.10
N VAL A 170 8.74 2.81 19.18
CA VAL A 170 7.37 2.42 18.84
C VAL A 170 7.42 1.29 17.80
N PRO A 171 6.64 0.20 17.94
CA PRO A 171 6.55 -0.81 16.89
C PRO A 171 5.94 -0.18 15.63
N ALA A 172 6.66 -0.31 14.51
CA ALA A 172 6.26 0.08 13.16
C ALA A 172 6.60 -1.03 12.18
#